data_AF-A0A9E1LRX0-F1
#
_entry.id   AF-A0A9E1LRX0-F1
#
_cell.length_a   1.000
_cell.length_b   1.000
_cell.length_c   1.000
_cell.angle_alpha   90.00
_cell.angle_beta   90.00
_cell.angle_gamma   90.00
#
_symmetry.space_group_name_H-M   'P 1'
#
loop_
_entity.id
_entity.type
_entity.pdbx_description
1 polymer ?
#
loop_
_entity_poly.entity_id
_entity_poly.type
_entity_poly.pdbx_seq_one_letter_code
_entity_poly.pdbx_strand_id
1 'polypeptide(L)'
;DQNIVECPRELDEGVVAELRAHINSKLVGVSLADMPGKLVALADSVSEQRRPLVQALADALAHAVEGHRTDRLVIAGAANLVRTEHDFTSSVYPLLEAIEAQVTLLKLFTEMQWETTEVQARIGRENQGPLSEAAILASAYQSGSERTSTVGVVGPTRMDYSNNMTAVRAVARYLSKLLGDDEKERA
;
A
#
# COMPACT_ATOMS: atom_id res chain seq x y z
N ASP A 1 -9.60 -11.25 12.38
CA ASP A 1 -10.77 -10.40 12.66
C ASP A 1 -12.07 -11.17 12.59
N GLN A 2 -13.07 -10.72 13.35
CA GLN A 2 -14.42 -11.27 13.35
C GLN A 2 -15.39 -10.20 12.85
N ASN A 3 -16.11 -10.48 11.76
CA ASN A 3 -17.22 -9.66 11.26
C ASN A 3 -18.53 -10.41 11.45
N ILE A 4 -19.53 -9.73 11.99
CA ILE A 4 -20.89 -10.26 12.16
C ILE A 4 -21.71 -9.85 10.94
N VAL A 5 -22.35 -10.81 10.28
CA VAL A 5 -23.21 -10.57 9.12
C VAL A 5 -24.63 -10.99 9.47
N GLU A 6 -25.57 -10.04 9.40
CA GLU A 6 -26.98 -10.32 9.64
C GLU A 6 -27.56 -11.14 8.48
N CYS A 7 -28.16 -12.28 8.82
CA CYS A 7 -28.77 -13.17 7.85
C CYS A 7 -30.29 -12.94 7.85
N PRO A 8 -30.89 -12.61 6.69
CA PRO A 8 -32.34 -12.36 6.61
C PRO A 8 -33.19 -13.64 6.75
N ARG A 9 -32.56 -14.81 6.85
CA ARG A 9 -33.20 -16.13 6.98
C ARG A 9 -32.38 -17.01 7.90
N GLU A 10 -33.04 -17.95 8.58
CA GLU A 10 -32.35 -19.03 9.28
C GLU A 10 -31.56 -19.87 8.27
N LEU A 11 -30.30 -20.14 8.62
CA LEU A 11 -29.40 -20.94 7.81
C LEU A 11 -29.21 -22.29 8.47
N ASP A 12 -29.44 -23.34 7.68
CA ASP A 12 -29.07 -24.69 8.08
C ASP A 12 -27.54 -24.86 8.06
N GLU A 13 -27.04 -25.73 8.93
CA GLU A 13 -25.62 -26.00 9.08
C GLU A 13 -25.00 -26.55 7.77
N GLY A 14 -25.77 -27.33 7.00
CA GLY A 14 -25.35 -27.82 5.69
C GLY A 14 -25.11 -26.69 4.68
N VAL A 15 -25.97 -25.67 4.68
CA VAL A 15 -25.84 -24.49 3.80
C VAL A 15 -24.60 -23.68 4.17
N VAL A 16 -24.33 -23.52 5.47
CA VAL A 16 -23.12 -22.81 5.95
C VAL A 16 -21.85 -23.56 5.52
N ALA A 17 -21.83 -24.89 5.64
CA ALA A 17 -20.70 -25.70 5.22
C ALA A 17 -20.45 -25.61 3.70
N GLU A 18 -21.52 -25.65 2.91
CA GLU A 18 -21.47 -25.53 1.45
C GLU A 18 -20.91 -24.15 1.02
N LEU A 19 -21.43 -23.07 1.60
CA LEU A 19 -20.95 -21.70 1.33
C LEU A 19 -19.49 -21.51 1.73
N ARG A 20 -19.08 -22.04 2.89
CA ARG A 20 -17.68 -22.00 3.33
C ARG A 20 -16.76 -22.69 2.32
N ALA A 21 -17.13 -23.90 1.87
CA ALA A 21 -16.35 -24.64 0.89
C ALA A 21 -16.25 -23.89 -0.43
N HIS A 22 -17.35 -23.32 -0.90
CA HIS A 22 -17.41 -22.54 -2.13
C HIS A 22 -16.55 -21.28 -2.06
N ILE A 23 -16.68 -20.46 -1.01
CA ILE A 23 -15.88 -19.25 -0.78
C ILE A 23 -14.40 -19.59 -0.73
N ASN A 24 -14.02 -20.59 0.08
CA ASN A 24 -12.62 -21.00 0.20
C ASN A 24 -12.05 -21.49 -1.13
N SER A 25 -12.82 -22.24 -1.92
CA SER A 25 -12.37 -22.70 -3.24
C SER A 25 -12.06 -21.58 -4.23
N LYS A 26 -12.67 -20.40 -4.05
CA LYS A 26 -12.50 -19.24 -4.94
C LYS A 26 -11.51 -18.21 -4.43
N LEU A 27 -11.33 -18.10 -3.11
CA LEU A 27 -10.57 -17.03 -2.49
C LEU A 27 -9.24 -17.49 -1.86
N VAL A 28 -9.07 -18.78 -1.53
CA VAL A 28 -7.79 -19.27 -1.01
C VAL A 28 -6.70 -19.13 -2.07
N GLY A 29 -5.58 -18.52 -1.70
CA GLY A 29 -4.45 -18.27 -2.59
C GLY A 29 -4.60 -17.02 -3.48
N VAL A 30 -5.72 -16.30 -3.41
CA VAL A 30 -5.91 -15.04 -4.13
C VAL A 30 -5.23 -13.90 -3.37
N SER A 31 -4.49 -13.06 -4.09
CA SER A 31 -3.90 -11.84 -3.54
C SER A 31 -4.98 -10.86 -3.04
N LEU A 32 -4.71 -10.16 -1.94
CA LEU A 32 -5.59 -9.08 -1.44
C LEU A 32 -5.79 -7.96 -2.49
N ALA A 33 -4.88 -7.83 -3.47
CA ALA A 33 -5.00 -6.91 -4.58
C ALA A 33 -6.17 -7.27 -5.53
N ASP A 34 -6.29 -8.56 -5.87
CA ASP A 34 -7.30 -9.09 -6.81
C ASP A 34 -8.63 -9.45 -6.15
N MET A 35 -8.62 -9.51 -4.82
CA MET A 35 -9.77 -9.92 -4.01
C MET A 35 -11.06 -9.14 -4.30
N PRO A 36 -11.07 -7.80 -4.51
CA PRO A 36 -12.30 -7.07 -4.84
C PRO A 36 -12.99 -7.60 -6.10
N GLY A 37 -12.24 -7.87 -7.17
CA GLY A 37 -12.80 -8.41 -8.42
C GLY A 37 -13.35 -9.82 -8.25
N LYS A 38 -12.68 -10.66 -7.45
CA LYS A 38 -13.14 -12.02 -7.14
C LYS A 38 -14.38 -12.03 -6.23
N LEU A 39 -14.47 -11.10 -5.29
CA LEU A 39 -15.63 -10.96 -4.39
C LEU A 39 -16.90 -10.56 -5.14
N VAL A 40 -16.79 -9.65 -6.12
CA VAL A 40 -17.91 -9.29 -7.00
C VAL A 40 -18.42 -10.50 -7.79
N ALA A 41 -17.50 -11.29 -8.36
CA ALA A 41 -17.85 -12.49 -9.12
C ALA A 41 -18.43 -13.63 -8.26
N LEU A 42 -18.25 -13.57 -6.94
CA LEU A 42 -18.74 -14.60 -6.02
C LEU A 42 -20.27 -14.63 -5.98
N ALA A 43 -20.93 -13.46 -6.01
CA ALA A 43 -22.39 -13.35 -6.03
C ALA A 43 -23.03 -13.94 -7.30
N ASP A 44 -22.30 -13.99 -8.41
CA ASP A 44 -22.75 -14.54 -9.68
C ASP A 44 -22.63 -16.07 -9.76
N SER A 45 -21.86 -16.66 -8.83
CA SER A 45 -21.55 -18.09 -8.83
C SER A 45 -22.52 -18.95 -8.01
N VAL A 46 -23.60 -18.35 -7.50
CA VAL A 46 -24.61 -19.01 -6.67
C VAL A 46 -26.01 -18.82 -7.22
N SER A 47 -26.97 -19.63 -6.75
CA SER A 47 -28.38 -19.49 -7.14
C SER A 47 -28.97 -18.15 -6.71
N GLU A 48 -29.97 -17.68 -7.46
CA GLU A 48 -30.65 -16.40 -7.22
C GLU A 48 -31.20 -16.26 -5.79
N GLN A 49 -31.63 -17.38 -5.20
CA GLN A 49 -32.11 -17.45 -3.81
C GLN A 49 -31.02 -17.18 -2.77
N ARG A 50 -29.75 -17.52 -3.09
CA ARG A 50 -28.59 -17.39 -2.19
C ARG A 50 -27.79 -16.11 -2.46
N ARG A 51 -28.04 -15.46 -3.59
CA ARG A 51 -27.34 -14.24 -4.02
C ARG A 51 -27.31 -13.12 -2.96
N PRO A 52 -28.42 -12.77 -2.27
CA PRO A 52 -28.39 -11.68 -1.27
C PRO A 52 -27.46 -11.98 -0.09
N LEU A 53 -27.42 -13.25 0.36
CA LEU A 53 -26.55 -13.68 1.46
C LEU A 53 -25.08 -13.65 1.03
N VAL A 54 -24.78 -14.15 -0.16
CA VAL A 54 -23.40 -14.15 -0.68
C VAL A 54 -22.91 -12.73 -0.96
N GLN A 55 -23.79 -11.82 -1.38
CA GLN A 55 -23.47 -10.40 -1.47
C GLN A 55 -23.11 -9.81 -0.10
N ALA A 56 -23.94 -10.03 0.93
CA ALA A 56 -23.65 -9.54 2.28
C ALA A 56 -22.32 -10.08 2.84
N LEU A 57 -22.01 -11.36 2.58
CA LEU A 57 -20.72 -11.97 2.93
C LEU A 57 -19.57 -11.36 2.12
N ALA A 58 -19.76 -11.15 0.82
CA ALA A 58 -18.74 -10.56 -0.04
C ALA A 58 -18.43 -9.12 0.38
N ASP A 59 -19.43 -8.33 0.75
CA ASP A 59 -19.28 -6.96 1.24
C ASP A 59 -18.53 -6.94 2.58
N ALA A 60 -18.89 -7.82 3.52
CA ALA A 60 -18.20 -7.93 4.81
C ALA A 60 -16.73 -8.38 4.66
N LEU A 61 -16.45 -9.26 3.70
CA LEU A 61 -15.09 -9.67 3.35
C LEU A 61 -14.33 -8.54 2.65
N ALA A 62 -14.96 -7.79 1.75
CA ALA A 62 -14.35 -6.65 1.07
C ALA A 62 -13.91 -5.60 2.10
N HIS A 63 -14.77 -5.30 3.07
CA HIS A 63 -14.47 -4.34 4.12
C HIS A 63 -13.32 -4.82 5.02
N ALA A 64 -13.27 -6.12 5.34
CA ALA A 64 -12.15 -6.70 6.07
C ALA A 64 -10.83 -6.60 5.28
N VAL A 65 -10.87 -6.84 3.96
CA VAL A 65 -9.71 -6.75 3.07
C VAL A 65 -9.21 -5.31 2.95
N GLU A 66 -10.09 -4.33 2.85
CA GLU A 66 -9.73 -2.90 2.85
C GLU A 66 -8.98 -2.52 4.13
N GLY A 67 -9.44 -2.99 5.30
CA GLY A 67 -8.73 -2.77 6.57
C GLY A 67 -7.32 -3.39 6.63
N HIS A 68 -7.06 -4.45 5.85
CA HIS A 68 -5.75 -5.10 5.76
C HIS A 68 -4.85 -4.55 4.65
N ARG A 69 -5.37 -3.71 3.74
CA ARG A 69 -4.54 -2.87 2.85
C ARG A 69 -3.96 -1.71 3.65
N THR A 70 -3.16 -2.04 4.66
CA THR A 70 -2.29 -1.04 5.27
C THR A 70 -1.11 -0.84 4.33
N ASP A 71 -1.10 0.30 3.63
CA ASP A 71 0.11 0.82 3.03
C ASP A 71 1.10 1.07 4.17
N ARG A 72 1.98 0.09 4.42
CA ARG A 72 2.94 0.16 5.52
C ARG A 72 4.07 1.10 5.11
N LEU A 73 4.06 2.30 5.68
CA LEU A 73 5.16 3.23 5.58
C LEU A 73 6.16 3.00 6.72
N VAL A 74 7.41 2.71 6.38
CA VAL A 74 8.52 2.62 7.34
C VAL A 74 9.40 3.84 7.15
N ILE A 75 9.62 4.61 8.23
CA ILE A 75 10.39 5.84 8.20
C ILE A 75 11.57 5.71 9.16
N ALA A 76 12.75 6.06 8.67
CA ALA A 76 13.96 6.15 9.47
C ALA A 76 14.67 7.49 9.18
N GLY A 77 15.50 7.94 10.11
CA GLY A 77 16.32 9.14 9.91
C GLY A 77 15.63 10.47 10.23
N ALA A 78 14.50 10.49 10.94
CA ALA A 78 13.85 11.73 11.37
C ALA A 78 14.79 12.68 12.16
N ALA A 79 15.69 12.12 12.97
CA ALA A 79 16.71 12.89 13.67
C ALA A 79 17.67 13.65 12.72
N ASN A 80 17.87 13.15 11.50
CA ASN A 80 18.70 13.83 10.51
C ASN A 80 18.02 15.10 9.98
N LEU A 81 16.69 15.12 9.89
CA LEU A 81 15.93 16.32 9.48
C LEU A 81 16.08 17.44 10.51
N VAL A 82 16.03 17.10 11.80
CA VAL A 82 16.26 18.05 12.90
C VAL A 82 17.67 18.61 12.86
N ARG A 83 18.68 17.76 12.60
CA ARG A 83 20.08 18.20 12.49
C ARG A 83 20.30 19.18 11.33
N THR A 84 19.52 19.07 10.27
CA THR A 84 19.54 19.97 9.10
C THR A 84 18.39 20.98 9.13
N GLU A 85 17.85 21.34 10.31
CA GLU A 85 16.72 22.27 10.42
C GLU A 85 17.00 23.63 9.75
N HIS A 86 18.24 24.10 9.81
CA HIS A 86 18.69 25.35 9.19
C HIS A 86 18.60 25.37 7.64
N ASP A 87 18.46 24.20 7.01
CA ASP A 87 18.27 24.08 5.56
C ASP A 87 16.79 24.19 5.14
N PHE A 88 15.86 24.22 6.11
CA PHE A 88 14.44 24.53 5.89
C PHE A 88 14.21 26.04 5.90
N THR A 89 13.20 26.51 5.17
CA THR A 89 12.98 27.96 5.00
C THR A 89 12.30 28.57 6.21
N SER A 90 11.37 27.83 6.83
CA SER A 90 10.70 28.25 8.06
C SER A 90 10.98 27.30 9.22
N SER A 91 10.65 26.02 9.06
CA SER A 91 10.63 25.06 10.17
C SER A 91 10.53 23.63 9.66
N VAL A 92 11.23 22.72 10.34
CA VAL A 92 11.12 21.27 10.08
C VAL A 92 9.91 20.63 10.78
N TYR A 93 9.29 21.31 11.73
CA TYR A 93 8.21 20.75 12.57
C TYR A 93 6.99 20.25 11.76
N PRO A 94 6.44 21.01 10.79
CA PRO A 94 5.30 20.52 9.99
C PRO A 94 5.63 19.22 9.24
N LEU A 95 6.87 19.07 8.76
CA LEU A 95 7.32 17.86 8.11
C LEU A 95 7.36 16.68 9.09
N LEU A 96 7.83 16.89 10.31
CA LEU A 96 7.87 15.86 11.35
C LEU A 96 6.46 15.41 11.75
N GLU A 97 5.51 16.34 11.90
CA GLU A 97 4.10 16.01 12.14
C GLU A 97 3.51 15.17 10.99
N ALA A 98 3.83 15.50 9.73
CA ALA A 98 3.37 14.73 8.58
C ALA A 98 4.01 13.33 8.51
N ILE A 99 5.26 13.19 8.95
CA ILE A 99 5.96 11.91 9.09
C ILE A 99 5.28 11.05 10.15
N GLU A 100 4.92 11.63 11.30
CA GLU A 100 4.21 10.94 12.37
C GLU A 100 2.81 10.50 11.93
N ALA A 101 2.07 11.38 11.24
CA ALA A 101 0.74 11.08 10.74
C ALA A 101 0.73 10.07 9.58
N GLN A 102 1.83 9.96 8.81
CA GLN A 102 2.04 9.10 7.63
C GLN A 102 1.10 9.31 6.43
N VAL A 103 -0.16 9.69 6.65
CA VAL A 103 -1.21 9.81 5.63
C VAL A 103 -0.81 10.76 4.50
N THR A 104 -0.12 11.86 4.82
CA THR A 104 0.32 12.84 3.81
C THR A 104 1.38 12.25 2.86
N LEU A 105 2.32 11.48 3.40
CA LEU A 105 3.36 10.82 2.60
C LEU A 105 2.77 9.67 1.76
N LEU A 106 1.86 8.89 2.33
CA LEU A 106 1.15 7.83 1.61
C LEU A 106 0.38 8.39 0.40
N LYS A 107 -0.40 9.46 0.61
CA LYS A 107 -1.11 10.14 -0.49
C LYS A 107 -0.15 10.61 -1.58
N LEU A 108 0.97 11.23 -1.19
CA LEU A 108 1.98 11.68 -2.14
C LEU A 108 2.53 10.54 -2.99
N PHE A 109 2.83 9.38 -2.39
CA PHE A 109 3.35 8.24 -3.13
C PHE A 109 2.30 7.59 -4.04
N THR A 110 1.02 7.64 -3.70
CA THR A 110 -0.08 7.18 -4.57
C THR A 110 -0.28 8.10 -5.78
N GLU A 111 -0.02 9.40 -5.64
CA GLU A 111 -0.08 10.36 -6.75
C GLU A 111 1.11 10.25 -7.72
N MET A 112 2.23 9.67 -7.27
CA MET A 112 3.41 9.47 -8.11
C MET A 112 3.20 8.31 -9.09
N GLN A 113 3.58 8.52 -10.35
CA GLN A 113 3.37 7.54 -11.41
C GLN A 113 4.56 6.57 -11.50
N TRP A 114 4.42 5.37 -10.95
CA TRP A 114 5.50 4.36 -10.88
C TRP A 114 5.64 3.51 -12.15
N GLU A 115 5.58 4.13 -13.34
CA GLU A 115 5.66 3.40 -14.62
C GLU A 115 7.08 2.90 -14.93
N THR A 116 8.09 3.49 -14.30
CA THR A 116 9.51 3.14 -14.49
C THR A 116 10.22 2.98 -13.14
N THR A 117 11.32 2.22 -13.13
CA THR A 117 12.26 2.16 -12.00
C THR A 117 13.19 3.38 -11.95
N GLU A 118 12.82 4.49 -12.59
CA GLU A 118 13.59 5.73 -12.49
C GLU A 118 13.36 6.40 -11.13
N VAL A 119 14.25 7.33 -10.80
CA VAL A 119 14.10 8.14 -9.59
C VAL A 119 13.24 9.33 -9.95
N GLN A 120 12.12 9.47 -9.26
CA GLN A 120 11.24 10.62 -9.34
C GLN A 120 11.56 11.61 -8.23
N ALA A 121 11.38 12.89 -8.53
CA ALA A 121 11.58 13.97 -7.58
C ALA A 121 10.28 14.80 -7.46
N ARG A 122 9.90 15.14 -6.24
CA ARG A 122 8.94 16.22 -5.95
C ARG A 122 9.57 17.25 -5.03
N ILE A 123 9.63 18.49 -5.48
CA ILE A 123 10.45 19.52 -4.83
C ILE A 123 9.61 20.70 -4.37
N GLY A 124 9.57 20.91 -3.05
CA GLY A 124 9.05 22.11 -2.41
C GLY A 124 7.64 22.45 -2.86
N ARG A 125 7.51 23.45 -3.75
CA ARG A 125 6.21 23.98 -4.24
C ARG A 125 5.39 22.97 -5.04
N GLU A 126 5.98 21.88 -5.50
CA GLU A 126 5.27 20.74 -6.10
C GLU A 126 4.51 19.90 -5.06
N ASN A 127 4.86 20.06 -3.79
CA ASN A 127 4.22 19.42 -2.65
C ASN A 127 3.21 20.37 -2.00
N GLN A 128 2.20 19.80 -1.35
CA GLN A 128 1.15 20.56 -0.67
C GLN A 128 1.28 20.48 0.86
N GLY A 129 0.78 21.51 1.54
CA GLY A 129 0.66 21.53 2.99
C GLY A 129 1.99 21.34 3.72
N PRO A 130 2.09 20.42 4.69
CA PRO A 130 3.29 20.24 5.52
C PRO A 130 4.56 19.80 4.75
N LEU A 131 4.42 19.36 3.50
CA LEU A 131 5.54 18.91 2.66
C LEU A 131 6.07 20.02 1.74
N SER A 132 5.49 21.23 1.77
CA SER A 132 5.80 22.33 0.85
C SER A 132 7.23 22.87 0.93
N GLU A 133 7.95 22.59 2.02
CA GLU A 133 9.38 22.92 2.18
C GLU A 133 10.31 21.71 2.05
N ALA A 134 9.75 20.53 1.80
CA ALA A 134 10.50 19.29 1.64
C ALA A 134 10.79 19.00 0.17
N ALA A 135 11.91 18.35 -0.09
CA ALA A 135 12.18 17.62 -1.32
C ALA A 135 12.11 16.12 -1.06
N ILE A 136 11.47 15.41 -1.97
CA ILE A 136 11.22 13.97 -1.87
C ILE A 136 11.78 13.34 -3.14
N LEU A 137 12.71 12.40 -2.97
CA LEU A 137 13.26 11.60 -4.06
C LEU A 137 12.88 10.15 -3.82
N ALA A 138 12.24 9.50 -4.78
CA ALA A 138 11.77 8.14 -4.59
C ALA A 138 11.82 7.34 -5.89
N SER A 139 11.96 6.02 -5.75
CA SER A 139 12.04 5.08 -6.86
C SER A 139 11.27 3.82 -6.51
N ALA A 140 10.62 3.24 -7.51
CA ALA A 140 9.96 1.96 -7.39
C ALA A 140 11.00 0.82 -7.37
N TYR A 141 10.73 -0.18 -6.54
CA TYR A 141 11.39 -1.48 -6.57
C TYR A 141 10.33 -2.58 -6.66
N GLN A 142 10.71 -3.70 -7.26
CA GLN A 142 9.81 -4.82 -7.48
C GLN A 142 10.04 -5.90 -6.44
N SER A 143 8.98 -6.32 -5.75
CA SER A 143 9.00 -7.53 -4.94
C SER A 143 8.10 -8.56 -5.63
N GLY A 144 8.69 -9.62 -6.17
CA GLY A 144 7.95 -10.64 -6.91
C GLY A 144 7.39 -10.18 -8.26
N SER A 145 6.38 -10.88 -8.79
CA SER A 145 5.86 -10.65 -10.15
C SER A 145 4.93 -9.43 -10.30
N GLU A 146 4.29 -8.96 -9.23
CA GLU A 146 3.17 -8.00 -9.37
C GLU A 146 3.18 -6.82 -8.39
N ARG A 147 4.04 -6.84 -7.35
CA ARG A 147 4.00 -5.79 -6.31
C ARG A 147 5.11 -4.75 -6.47
N THR A 148 4.72 -3.59 -7.00
CA THR A 148 5.54 -2.39 -6.99
C THR A 148 5.52 -1.77 -5.60
N SER A 149 6.69 -1.65 -4.97
CA SER A 149 6.88 -0.97 -3.69
C SER A 149 7.83 0.22 -3.89
N THR A 150 7.84 1.18 -2.96
CA THR A 150 8.60 2.41 -3.14
C THR A 150 9.64 2.58 -2.03
N VAL A 151 10.79 3.14 -2.42
CA VAL A 151 11.82 3.58 -1.48
C VAL A 151 12.22 5.00 -1.83
N GLY A 152 12.47 5.83 -0.82
CA GLY A 152 12.81 7.22 -1.05
C GLY A 152 13.49 7.88 0.13
N VAL A 153 13.94 9.11 -0.11
CA VAL A 153 14.52 10.00 0.88
C VAL A 153 13.74 11.31 0.90
N VAL A 154 13.57 11.84 2.09
CA VAL A 154 12.94 13.14 2.34
C VAL A 154 14.01 14.05 2.94
N GLY A 155 14.07 15.29 2.46
CA GLY A 155 15.05 16.26 2.92
C GLY A 155 14.64 17.71 2.61
N PRO A 156 15.51 18.69 2.92
CA PRO A 156 15.28 20.08 2.54
C PRO A 156 15.42 20.28 1.03
N THR A 157 14.85 21.37 0.51
CA THR A 157 14.96 21.73 -0.92
C THR A 157 16.38 22.03 -1.41
N ARG A 158 17.35 22.21 -0.49
CA ARG A 158 18.77 22.44 -0.80
C ARG A 158 19.66 21.20 -0.62
N MET A 159 19.06 20.01 -0.53
CA MET A 159 19.79 18.75 -0.38
C MET A 159 20.73 18.45 -1.57
N ASP A 160 21.71 17.56 -1.36
CA ASP A 160 22.56 17.03 -2.44
C ASP A 160 21.76 16.03 -3.31
N TYR A 161 21.10 16.55 -4.34
CA TYR A 161 20.28 15.75 -5.24
C TYR A 161 21.08 14.66 -5.96
N SER A 162 22.31 14.94 -6.39
CA SER A 162 23.13 13.99 -7.16
C SER A 162 23.44 12.74 -6.34
N ASN A 163 23.93 12.93 -5.12
CA ASN A 163 24.26 11.83 -4.23
C ASN A 163 22.99 11.07 -3.79
N ASN A 164 21.93 11.80 -3.43
CA ASN A 164 20.69 11.18 -2.95
C ASN A 164 19.95 10.41 -4.05
N MET A 165 19.87 10.93 -5.28
CA MET A 165 19.30 10.19 -6.41
C MET A 165 20.10 8.92 -6.71
N THR A 166 21.42 8.98 -6.63
CA THR A 166 22.29 7.82 -6.82
C THR A 166 22.05 6.76 -5.75
N ALA A 167 21.98 7.18 -4.48
CA ALA A 167 21.71 6.30 -3.34
C ALA A 167 20.34 5.63 -3.45
N VAL A 168 19.26 6.39 -3.68
CA VAL A 168 17.90 5.86 -3.84
C VAL A 168 17.86 4.84 -5.00
N ARG A 169 18.48 5.17 -6.14
CA ARG A 169 18.53 4.25 -7.30
C ARG A 169 19.29 2.97 -7.00
N ALA A 170 20.37 3.05 -6.23
CA ALA A 170 21.16 1.88 -5.85
C ALA A 170 20.38 0.99 -4.88
N VAL A 171 19.72 1.57 -3.88
CA VAL A 171 18.90 0.84 -2.90
C VAL A 171 17.68 0.20 -3.58
N ALA A 172 16.96 0.92 -4.44
CA ALA A 172 15.82 0.36 -5.18
C ALA A 172 16.24 -0.85 -6.01
N ARG A 173 17.35 -0.76 -6.75
CA ARG A 173 17.90 -1.89 -7.52
C ARG A 173 18.31 -3.06 -6.63
N TYR A 174 18.92 -2.80 -5.48
CA TYR A 174 19.30 -3.83 -4.54
C TYR A 174 18.08 -4.56 -3.97
N LEU A 175 17.04 -3.81 -3.56
CA LEU A 175 15.79 -4.38 -3.06
C LEU A 175 15.07 -5.20 -4.13
N SER A 176 15.00 -4.69 -5.37
CA SER A 176 14.41 -5.45 -6.49
C SER A 176 15.11 -6.78 -6.73
N LYS A 177 16.45 -6.81 -6.60
CA LYS A 177 17.21 -8.04 -6.77
C LYS A 177 16.96 -9.01 -5.61
N LEU A 178 17.12 -8.53 -4.38
CA LEU A 178 16.99 -9.34 -3.17
C LEU A 178 15.59 -9.97 -3.07
N LEU A 179 14.54 -9.16 -3.25
CA LEU A 179 13.16 -9.59 -3.08
C LEU A 179 12.55 -10.19 -4.35
N GLY A 180 13.16 -9.97 -5.51
CA GLY A 180 12.78 -10.63 -6.76
C GLY A 180 13.31 -12.07 -6.87
N ASP A 181 14.40 -12.39 -6.18
CA ASP A 181 15.00 -13.74 -6.19
C ASP A 181 14.32 -14.69 -5.17
N ASP A 182 13.83 -14.17 -4.02
CA ASP A 182 13.20 -14.95 -2.94
C ASP A 182 11.92 -15.73 -3.33
N GLU A 183 11.18 -15.30 -4.37
CA GLU A 183 10.00 -16.03 -4.87
C GLU A 183 10.36 -17.20 -5.79
N LYS A 184 11.51 -17.16 -6.48
CA LYS A 184 11.93 -18.25 -7.38
C LYS A 184 12.37 -19.50 -6.63
N GLU A 185 12.77 -19.39 -5.37
CA GLU A 185 13.13 -20.54 -4.53
C GLU A 185 11.92 -21.19 -3.82
N ARG A 186 10.74 -20.55 -3.85
CA ARG A 186 9.51 -21.05 -3.20
C ARG A 186 8.43 -21.55 -4.17
N ALA A 187 8.64 -21.39 -5.47
CA ALA A 187 7.78 -21.91 -6.55
C ALA A 187 8.32 -23.24 -7.09
#